data_AF-A0AAJ1TS19-F1
#
_entry.id   AF-A0AAJ1TS19-F1
#
_cell.length_a   1.000
_cell.length_b   1.000
_cell.length_c   1.000
_cell.angle_alpha   90.00
_cell.angle_beta   90.00
_cell.angle_gamma   90.00
#
_symmetry.space_group_name_H-M   'P 1'
#
loop_
_entity.id
_entity.type
_entity.pdbx_description
1 polymer ?
#
loop_
_entity_poly.entity_id
_entity_poly.type
_entity_poly.pdbx_seq_one_letter_code
_entity_poly.pdbx_strand_id
1 'polypeptide(L)'
;MGAAAVRKAQEAAWLNGLTSDEQQVVTTARRLTEILPLQGACYRASLFLKYHLEIVHGIVGTAVVGFVNDGTDDIDCSHAWFEFGGHMTDLGLVRPLNPQIQRAGPLIIHGREFRSGHRWNYQPTRSVAGLAQFAQLLADPKYAVKMRQADQLHRTMVATAQRNDLIRTYLDNAPDGGTYDVIAGRL
;
A
#
# COMPACT_ATOMS: atom_id res chain seq x y z
N MET A 1 33.13 0.93 -14.70
CA MET A 1 32.03 0.16 -14.09
C MET A 1 30.74 0.47 -14.86
N GLY A 2 29.93 -0.54 -15.19
CA GLY A 2 28.65 -0.32 -15.89
C GLY A 2 27.57 0.30 -15.00
N ALA A 3 26.58 0.95 -15.60
CA ALA A 3 25.49 1.64 -14.89
C ALA A 3 24.74 0.75 -13.88
N ALA A 4 24.59 -0.55 -14.16
CA ALA A 4 23.95 -1.50 -13.25
C ALA A 4 24.77 -1.75 -11.97
N ALA A 5 26.11 -1.83 -12.08
CA ALA A 5 26.99 -2.02 -10.93
C ALA A 5 27.00 -0.78 -10.01
N VAL A 6 26.98 0.42 -10.61
CA VAL A 6 26.85 1.69 -9.87
C VAL A 6 25.53 1.74 -9.10
N ARG A 7 24.41 1.39 -9.75
CA ARG A 7 23.09 1.36 -9.10
C ARG A 7 23.04 0.39 -7.93
N LYS A 8 23.60 -0.82 -8.10
CA LYS A 8 23.67 -1.83 -7.04
C LYS A 8 24.51 -1.35 -5.85
N ALA A 9 25.64 -0.69 -6.11
CA ALA A 9 26.49 -0.14 -5.05
C ALA A 9 25.79 1.00 -4.29
N GLN A 10 25.07 1.88 -4.98
CA GLN A 10 24.27 2.95 -4.36
C GLN A 10 23.10 2.40 -3.52
N GLU A 11 22.48 1.30 -3.96
CA GLU A 11 21.45 0.61 -3.18
C GLU A 11 22.03 -0.01 -1.91
N ALA A 12 23.16 -0.72 -2.01
CA ALA A 12 23.83 -1.30 -0.87
C ALA A 12 24.31 -0.24 0.14
N ALA A 13 24.90 0.85 -0.35
CA ALA A 13 25.34 1.96 0.52
C ALA A 13 24.18 2.61 1.26
N TRP A 14 23.04 2.82 0.59
CA TRP A 14 21.82 3.32 1.23
C TRP A 14 21.29 2.33 2.28
N LEU A 15 21.17 1.04 1.95
CA LEU A 15 20.67 0.03 2.88
C LEU A 15 21.56 -0.07 4.13
N ASN A 16 22.88 -0.03 3.96
CA ASN A 16 23.85 -0.05 5.06
C ASN A 16 23.79 1.21 5.95
N GLY A 17 23.23 2.31 5.44
CA GLY A 17 23.03 3.54 6.20
C GLY A 17 21.75 3.54 7.05
N LEU A 18 20.88 2.55 6.89
CA LEU A 18 19.65 2.40 7.66
C LEU A 18 19.92 1.71 9.00
N THR A 19 19.08 1.99 9.99
CA THR A 19 19.06 1.25 11.27
C THR A 19 18.63 -0.22 11.05
N SER A 20 18.85 -1.08 12.05
CA SER A 20 18.44 -2.50 11.98
C SER A 20 16.97 -2.66 11.64
N ASP A 21 16.11 -1.85 12.25
CA ASP A 21 14.65 -1.96 12.11
C ASP A 21 14.23 -1.50 10.71
N GLU A 22 14.82 -0.41 10.22
CA GLU A 22 14.57 0.05 8.85
C GLU A 22 15.07 -0.96 7.80
N GLN A 23 16.22 -1.60 8.02
CA GLN A 23 16.70 -2.69 7.16
C GLN A 23 15.72 -3.87 7.17
N GLN A 24 15.15 -4.21 8.32
CA GLN A 24 14.15 -5.27 8.43
C GLN A 24 12.85 -4.91 7.70
N VAL A 25 12.39 -3.66 7.80
CA VAL A 25 11.24 -3.13 7.03
C VAL A 25 11.50 -3.29 5.52
N VAL A 26 12.65 -2.81 5.04
CA VAL A 26 13.02 -2.91 3.61
C VAL A 26 13.10 -4.36 3.15
N THR A 27 13.74 -5.22 3.94
CA THR A 27 13.91 -6.65 3.61
C THR A 27 12.55 -7.35 3.52
N THR A 28 11.70 -7.14 4.53
CA THR A 28 10.35 -7.74 4.58
C THR A 28 9.50 -7.24 3.40
N ALA A 29 9.50 -5.94 3.13
CA ALA A 29 8.76 -5.36 2.01
C ALA A 29 9.22 -5.90 0.65
N ARG A 30 10.53 -6.02 0.43
CA ARG A 30 11.07 -6.61 -0.81
C ARG A 30 10.63 -8.06 -0.97
N ARG A 31 10.79 -8.89 0.05
CA ARG A 31 10.33 -10.29 0.02
C ARG A 31 8.84 -10.39 -0.26
N LEU A 32 8.05 -9.52 0.37
CA LEU A 32 6.61 -9.47 0.15
C LEU A 32 6.26 -9.21 -1.33
N THR A 33 7.01 -8.38 -2.05
CA THR A 33 6.78 -8.16 -3.50
C THR A 33 7.03 -9.40 -4.37
N GLU A 34 7.83 -10.36 -3.88
CA GLU A 34 8.13 -11.63 -4.58
C GLU A 34 7.06 -12.70 -4.29
N ILE A 35 6.39 -12.60 -3.14
CA ILE A 35 5.48 -13.62 -2.61
C ILE A 35 4.01 -13.28 -2.86
N LEU A 36 3.63 -12.01 -2.64
CA LEU A 36 2.25 -11.54 -2.72
C LEU A 36 1.90 -11.07 -4.14
N PRO A 37 0.84 -11.59 -4.76
CA PRO A 37 0.31 -11.01 -6.00
C PRO A 37 -0.16 -9.57 -5.74
N LEU A 38 0.56 -8.58 -6.29
CA LEU A 38 0.33 -7.17 -5.95
C LEU A 38 -0.91 -6.54 -6.61
N GLN A 39 -1.61 -7.24 -7.51
CA GLN A 39 -2.75 -6.69 -8.24
C GLN A 39 -3.91 -6.36 -7.29
N GLY A 40 -4.18 -5.06 -7.08
CA GLY A 40 -5.23 -4.61 -6.16
C GLY A 40 -4.97 -4.98 -4.69
N ALA A 41 -3.72 -5.29 -4.33
CA ALA A 41 -3.37 -5.83 -3.01
C ALA A 41 -2.89 -4.75 -2.01
N CYS A 42 -3.23 -3.48 -2.22
CA CYS A 42 -2.71 -2.38 -1.38
C CYS A 42 -3.03 -2.57 0.10
N TYR A 43 -4.30 -2.84 0.47
CA TYR A 43 -4.66 -3.12 1.87
C TYR A 43 -3.91 -4.32 2.39
N ARG A 44 -3.90 -5.44 1.66
CA ARG A 44 -3.26 -6.67 2.11
C ARG A 44 -1.77 -6.51 2.33
N ALA A 45 -1.06 -5.84 1.42
CA ALA A 45 0.35 -5.57 1.56
C ALA A 45 0.65 -4.70 2.80
N SER A 46 -0.05 -3.57 2.95
CA SER A 46 0.19 -2.63 4.05
C SER A 46 -0.21 -3.20 5.41
N LEU A 47 -1.34 -3.89 5.48
CA LEU A 47 -1.80 -4.55 6.70
C LEU A 47 -0.89 -5.73 7.09
N PHE A 48 -0.42 -6.51 6.10
CA PHE A 48 0.57 -7.56 6.37
C PHE A 48 1.87 -6.98 6.94
N LEU A 49 2.43 -5.93 6.32
CA LEU A 49 3.64 -5.28 6.82
C LEU A 49 3.43 -4.77 8.25
N LYS A 50 2.34 -4.07 8.51
CA LYS A 50 1.99 -3.58 9.85
C LYS A 50 1.96 -4.71 10.88
N TYR A 51 1.18 -5.75 10.63
CA TYR A 51 1.04 -6.84 11.59
C TYR A 51 2.32 -7.64 11.75
N HIS A 52 2.96 -8.04 10.65
CA HIS A 52 4.14 -8.90 10.70
C HIS A 52 5.32 -8.21 11.37
N LEU A 53 5.62 -6.96 10.99
CA LEU A 53 6.74 -6.21 11.56
C LEU A 53 6.53 -5.95 13.06
N GLU A 54 5.31 -5.62 13.48
CA GLU A 54 5.02 -5.38 14.89
C GLU A 54 5.05 -6.67 15.71
N ILE A 55 4.35 -7.71 15.27
CA ILE A 55 4.17 -8.93 16.06
C ILE A 55 5.42 -9.82 16.06
N VAL A 56 6.14 -9.90 14.94
CA VAL A 56 7.31 -10.79 14.81
C VAL A 56 8.61 -10.07 15.16
N HIS A 57 8.73 -8.79 14.81
CA HIS A 57 9.98 -8.05 14.97
C HIS A 57 9.92 -6.93 16.02
N GLY A 58 8.76 -6.66 16.63
CA GLY A 58 8.61 -5.56 17.59
C GLY A 58 8.68 -4.17 16.96
N ILE A 59 8.61 -4.08 15.62
CA ILE A 59 8.75 -2.84 14.86
C ILE A 59 7.38 -2.20 14.67
N VAL A 60 7.11 -1.15 15.46
CA VAL A 60 5.82 -0.44 15.44
C VAL A 60 5.80 0.60 14.33
N GLY A 61 5.19 0.27 13.20
CA GLY A 61 4.80 1.22 12.17
C GLY A 61 3.29 1.41 12.07
N THR A 62 2.83 2.11 11.04
CA THR A 62 1.41 2.41 10.80
C THR A 62 1.01 1.94 9.41
N ALA A 63 -0.06 1.15 9.28
CA ALA A 63 -0.75 1.00 8.01
C ALA A 63 -1.71 2.17 7.83
N VAL A 64 -1.44 3.05 6.87
CA VAL A 64 -2.31 4.17 6.55
C VAL A 64 -3.30 3.73 5.48
N VAL A 65 -4.59 3.95 5.74
CA VAL A 65 -5.66 3.81 4.75
C VAL A 65 -6.16 5.21 4.45
N GLY A 66 -5.90 5.67 3.23
CA GLY A 66 -6.20 7.02 2.78
C GLY A 66 -6.68 7.02 1.34
N PHE A 67 -6.32 8.07 0.62
CA PHE A 67 -6.72 8.34 -0.74
C PHE A 67 -5.52 8.66 -1.62
N VAL A 68 -5.60 8.26 -2.87
CA VAL A 68 -4.64 8.61 -3.92
C VAL A 68 -5.35 9.17 -5.14
N ASN A 69 -4.69 10.12 -5.78
CA ASN A 69 -5.17 10.75 -7.01
C ASN A 69 -4.02 10.90 -8.01
N ASP A 70 -4.28 10.59 -9.28
CA ASP A 70 -3.26 10.57 -10.33
C ASP A 70 -3.13 11.90 -11.09
N GLY A 71 -3.90 12.91 -10.68
CA GLY A 71 -3.94 14.26 -11.25
C GLY A 71 -4.72 14.37 -12.56
N THR A 72 -5.39 13.30 -13.02
CA THR A 72 -6.14 13.33 -14.28
C THR A 72 -7.59 13.78 -14.11
N ASP A 73 -8.15 13.61 -12.92
CA ASP A 73 -9.47 14.09 -12.51
C ASP A 73 -9.51 14.34 -11.00
N ASP A 74 -10.68 14.69 -10.46
CA ASP A 74 -10.89 14.91 -9.03
C ASP A 74 -11.29 13.63 -8.27
N ILE A 75 -11.11 12.43 -8.84
CA ILE A 75 -11.48 11.18 -8.16
C ILE A 75 -10.36 10.76 -7.20
N ASP A 76 -10.68 10.83 -5.91
CA ASP A 76 -9.83 10.29 -4.85
C ASP A 76 -10.12 8.79 -4.65
N CYS A 77 -9.17 7.95 -5.07
CA CYS A 77 -9.25 6.49 -4.96
C CYS A 77 -8.77 6.02 -3.59
N SER A 78 -9.54 5.20 -2.90
CA SER A 78 -9.12 4.62 -1.63
C SER A 78 -7.89 3.72 -1.81
N HIS A 79 -6.89 3.87 -0.95
CA HIS A 79 -5.61 3.17 -1.05
C HIS A 79 -4.94 3.00 0.30
N ALA A 80 -3.93 2.12 0.38
CA ALA A 80 -3.17 1.92 1.60
C ALA A 80 -1.67 1.79 1.35
N TRP A 81 -0.90 2.28 2.33
CA TRP A 81 0.55 2.20 2.40
C TRP A 81 0.99 1.96 3.86
N PHE A 82 2.26 1.60 4.06
CA PHE A 82 2.85 1.44 5.38
C PHE A 82 3.84 2.57 5.67
N GLU A 83 3.84 3.10 6.89
CA GLU A 83 4.77 4.14 7.34
C GLU A 83 5.58 3.69 8.54
N PHE A 84 6.89 3.93 8.49
CA PHE A 84 7.82 3.70 9.60
C PHE A 84 8.96 4.72 9.54
N GLY A 85 9.31 5.33 10.67
CA GLY A 85 10.40 6.31 10.74
C GLY A 85 10.21 7.55 9.86
N GLY A 86 8.96 7.94 9.55
CA GLY A 86 8.66 9.03 8.62
C GLY A 86 8.81 8.67 7.14
N HIS A 87 9.03 7.39 6.82
CA HIS A 87 9.20 6.89 5.47
C HIS A 87 8.03 6.00 5.04
N MET A 88 7.58 6.18 3.79
CA MET A 88 6.47 5.44 3.19
C MET A 88 6.94 4.18 2.47
N THR A 89 6.15 3.11 2.55
CA THR A 89 6.25 1.90 1.74
C THR A 89 4.91 1.63 1.06
N ASP A 90 4.87 1.74 -0.27
CA ASP A 90 3.72 1.43 -1.11
C ASP A 90 4.11 0.37 -2.15
N LEU A 91 3.49 -0.80 -2.01
CA LEU A 91 3.67 -1.94 -2.90
C LEU A 91 2.48 -2.11 -3.88
N GLY A 92 1.39 -1.38 -3.69
CA GLY A 92 0.10 -1.65 -4.33
C GLY A 92 -0.11 -0.89 -5.65
N LEU A 93 0.30 0.37 -5.74
CA LEU A 93 0.07 1.18 -6.95
C LEU A 93 0.81 0.65 -8.18
N VAL A 94 1.85 -0.14 -7.96
CA VAL A 94 2.70 -0.65 -9.03
C VAL A 94 2.02 -1.69 -9.92
N ARG A 95 0.88 -2.25 -9.47
CA ARG A 95 -0.01 -3.13 -10.26
C ARG A 95 -1.48 -2.81 -9.92
N PRO A 96 -2.07 -1.77 -10.54
CA PRO A 96 -3.45 -1.42 -10.29
C PRO A 96 -4.38 -2.55 -10.75
N LEU A 97 -5.56 -2.65 -10.14
CA LEU A 97 -6.54 -3.68 -10.47
C LEU A 97 -7.02 -3.55 -11.93
N ASN A 98 -7.22 -2.30 -12.39
CA ASN A 98 -7.72 -1.98 -13.72
C ASN A 98 -6.68 -1.15 -14.52
N PRO A 99 -5.62 -1.78 -15.08
CA PRO A 99 -4.51 -1.04 -15.70
C PRO A 99 -4.88 -0.28 -16.98
N GLN A 100 -6.04 -0.56 -17.57
CA GLN A 100 -6.57 0.18 -18.72
C GLN A 100 -7.16 1.55 -18.33
N ILE A 101 -7.44 1.74 -17.04
CA ILE A 101 -8.07 2.95 -16.49
C ILE A 101 -7.11 3.64 -15.52
N GLN A 102 -6.42 2.86 -14.68
CA GLN A 102 -5.50 3.35 -13.67
C GLN A 102 -4.06 3.14 -14.13
N ARG A 103 -3.28 4.22 -14.11
CA ARG A 103 -1.85 4.16 -14.45
C ARG A 103 -1.06 3.51 -13.31
N ALA A 104 -0.15 2.60 -13.65
CA ALA A 104 0.73 2.01 -12.65
C ALA A 104 1.60 3.10 -11.99
N GLY A 105 1.56 3.17 -10.66
CA GLY A 105 2.40 4.05 -9.86
C GLY A 105 3.77 3.46 -9.55
N PRO A 106 4.60 4.19 -8.78
CA PRO A 106 5.91 3.71 -8.37
C PRO A 106 5.83 2.55 -7.38
N LEU A 107 6.88 1.72 -7.33
CA LEU A 107 7.16 0.85 -6.18
C LEU A 107 8.00 1.64 -5.20
N ILE A 108 7.44 1.95 -4.03
CA ILE A 108 8.12 2.73 -3.01
C ILE A 108 8.36 1.82 -1.81
N ILE A 109 9.61 1.72 -1.37
CA ILE A 109 9.98 1.01 -0.15
C ILE A 109 10.84 1.93 0.69
N HIS A 110 10.39 2.22 1.91
CA HIS A 110 11.07 3.10 2.86
C HIS A 110 11.50 4.44 2.26
N GLY A 111 10.56 5.11 1.58
CA GLY A 111 10.74 6.41 0.93
C GLY A 111 11.53 6.38 -0.38
N ARG A 112 12.11 5.23 -0.76
CA ARG A 112 12.88 5.09 -1.99
C ARG A 112 12.04 4.45 -3.09
N GLU A 113 12.13 5.03 -4.29
CA GLU A 113 11.52 4.47 -5.48
C GLU A 113 12.42 3.37 -6.09
N PHE A 114 11.95 2.12 -6.05
CA PHE A 114 12.64 0.96 -6.63
C PHE A 114 12.23 0.70 -8.08
N ARG A 115 11.00 1.09 -8.44
CA ARG A 115 10.50 1.08 -9.81
C ARG A 115 9.70 2.35 -10.05
N SER A 116 10.04 3.07 -11.12
CA SER A 116 9.31 4.24 -11.53
C SER A 116 7.95 3.92 -12.10
N GLY A 117 7.04 4.86 -11.95
CA GLY A 117 5.68 4.80 -12.48
C GLY A 117 5.06 6.19 -12.55
N HIS A 118 3.78 6.24 -12.89
CA HIS A 118 3.00 7.47 -12.88
C HIS A 118 2.96 8.06 -11.46
N ARG A 119 3.05 9.39 -11.33
CA ARG A 119 3.04 10.03 -10.01
C ARG A 119 1.60 10.12 -9.48
N TRP A 120 1.46 9.79 -8.20
CA TRP A 120 0.20 9.87 -7.47
C TRP A 120 0.36 10.80 -6.27
N ASN A 121 -0.66 11.57 -5.97
CA ASN A 121 -0.77 12.37 -4.75
C ASN A 121 -1.41 11.52 -3.66
N TYR A 122 -0.86 11.53 -2.45
CA TYR A 122 -1.34 10.75 -1.31
C TYR A 122 -1.95 11.68 -0.27
N GLN A 123 -3.12 11.34 0.24
CA GLN A 123 -3.84 12.15 1.21
C GLN A 123 -4.53 11.24 2.25
N PRO A 124 -4.40 11.49 3.56
CA PRO A 124 -5.12 10.71 4.57
C PRO A 124 -6.64 10.83 4.47
N THR A 125 -7.12 11.97 3.97
CA THR A 125 -8.55 12.27 3.75
C THR A 125 -8.77 12.70 2.32
N ARG A 126 -10.00 12.58 1.82
CA ARG A 126 -10.35 13.15 0.51
C ARG A 126 -10.07 14.65 0.49
N SER A 127 -9.61 15.12 -0.66
CA SER A 127 -9.49 16.53 -0.97
C SER A 127 -10.88 17.19 -1.04
N VAL A 128 -10.94 18.53 -1.00
CA VAL A 128 -12.20 19.25 -1.19
C VAL A 128 -12.82 18.95 -2.55
N ALA A 129 -12.00 18.91 -3.61
CA ALA A 129 -12.44 18.56 -4.96
C ALA A 129 -12.94 17.10 -5.02
N GLY A 130 -12.22 16.17 -4.40
CA GLY A 130 -12.62 14.77 -4.33
C GLY A 130 -13.88 14.50 -3.52
N LEU A 131 -14.16 15.29 -2.48
CA LEU A 131 -15.45 15.25 -1.78
C LEU A 131 -16.59 15.71 -2.69
N ALA A 132 -16.38 16.78 -3.47
CA ALA A 132 -17.38 17.27 -4.42
C ALA A 132 -17.65 16.25 -5.53
N GLN A 133 -16.60 15.69 -6.13
CA GLN A 133 -16.71 14.65 -7.16
C GLN A 133 -17.38 13.38 -6.63
N PHE A 134 -17.03 12.95 -5.41
CA PHE A 134 -17.67 11.80 -4.75
C PHE A 134 -19.18 12.06 -4.54
N ALA A 135 -19.57 13.25 -4.09
CA ALA A 135 -20.97 13.61 -3.89
C ALA A 135 -21.76 13.61 -5.22
N GLN A 136 -21.16 14.11 -6.30
CA GLN A 136 -21.76 14.07 -7.64
C GLN A 136 -21.98 12.62 -8.11
N LEU A 137 -20.96 11.76 -8.01
CA LEU A 137 -21.06 10.34 -8.38
C LEU A 137 -22.05 9.58 -7.50
N LEU A 138 -22.18 9.96 -6.23
CA LEU A 138 -23.16 9.36 -5.31
C LEU A 138 -24.60 9.74 -5.67
N ALA A 139 -24.81 10.95 -6.20
CA ALA A 139 -26.12 11.43 -6.65
C ALA A 139 -26.56 10.80 -7.98
N ASP A 140 -25.62 10.41 -8.84
CA ASP A 140 -25.91 9.69 -10.09
C ASP A 140 -26.32 8.23 -9.81
N PRO A 141 -27.57 7.81 -10.14
CA PRO A 141 -28.05 6.44 -9.93
C PRO A 141 -27.15 5.37 -10.56
N LYS A 142 -26.44 5.69 -11.65
CA LYS A 142 -25.51 4.78 -12.34
C LYS A 142 -24.34 4.37 -11.45
N TYR A 143 -23.86 5.26 -10.58
CA TYR A 143 -22.66 5.05 -9.77
C TYR A 143 -22.95 4.92 -8.27
N ALA A 144 -24.11 5.39 -7.81
CA ALA A 144 -24.46 5.49 -6.39
C ALA A 144 -24.20 4.21 -5.58
N VAL A 145 -24.57 3.03 -6.10
CA VAL A 145 -24.35 1.75 -5.41
C VAL A 145 -22.85 1.46 -5.24
N LYS A 146 -22.08 1.62 -6.32
CA LYS A 146 -20.62 1.40 -6.29
C LYS A 146 -19.93 2.39 -5.36
N MET A 147 -20.35 3.66 -5.36
CA MET A 147 -19.78 4.66 -4.47
C MET A 147 -20.04 4.37 -2.99
N ARG A 148 -21.25 3.92 -2.64
CA ARG A 148 -21.55 3.46 -1.26
C ARG A 148 -20.72 2.26 -0.85
N GLN A 149 -20.56 1.27 -1.75
CA GLN A 149 -19.74 0.09 -1.48
C GLN A 149 -18.26 0.47 -1.28
N ALA A 150 -17.72 1.33 -2.15
CA ALA A 150 -16.34 1.80 -2.05
C ALA A 150 -16.09 2.57 -0.75
N ASP A 151 -17.03 3.44 -0.35
CA ASP A 151 -16.91 4.19 0.90
C ASP A 151 -17.02 3.29 2.15
N GLN A 152 -17.96 2.33 2.13
CA GLN A 152 -18.09 1.35 3.21
C GLN A 152 -16.83 0.48 3.34
N LEU A 153 -16.25 0.03 2.21
CA LEU A 153 -15.00 -0.71 2.21
C LEU A 153 -13.85 0.13 2.78
N HIS A 154 -13.70 1.39 2.35
CA HIS A 154 -12.69 2.30 2.88
C HIS A 154 -12.80 2.44 4.40
N ARG A 155 -13.99 2.76 4.93
CA ARG A 155 -14.22 2.89 6.38
C ARG A 155 -13.89 1.61 7.14
N THR A 156 -14.26 0.46 6.57
CA THR A 156 -13.94 -0.85 7.16
C THR A 156 -12.43 -1.06 7.23
N MET A 157 -11.69 -0.70 6.17
CA MET A 157 -10.24 -0.82 6.14
C MET A 157 -9.53 0.16 7.07
N VAL A 158 -10.04 1.40 7.21
CA VAL A 158 -9.55 2.37 8.21
C VAL A 158 -9.67 1.79 9.62
N ALA A 159 -10.83 1.23 9.97
CA ALA A 159 -11.03 0.58 11.28
C ALA A 159 -10.15 -0.67 11.46
N THR A 160 -9.99 -1.46 10.39
CA THR A 160 -9.14 -2.66 10.40
C THR A 160 -7.69 -2.31 10.67
N ALA A 161 -7.16 -1.27 10.01
CA ALA A 161 -5.75 -0.86 10.11
C ALA A 161 -5.32 -0.42 11.52
N GLN A 162 -6.27 -0.11 12.40
CA GLN A 162 -6.01 0.34 13.78
C GLN A 162 -5.87 -0.82 14.79
N ARG A 163 -6.17 -2.06 14.39
CA ARG A 163 -6.37 -3.16 15.33
C ARG A 163 -5.75 -4.47 14.84
N ASN A 164 -4.72 -4.95 15.53
CA ASN A 164 -3.98 -6.16 15.11
C ASN A 164 -4.86 -7.42 15.03
N ASP A 165 -5.88 -7.55 15.88
CA ASP A 165 -6.84 -8.67 15.81
C ASP A 165 -7.72 -8.61 14.54
N LEU A 166 -8.13 -7.40 14.13
CA LEU A 166 -8.87 -7.21 12.89
C LEU A 166 -7.98 -7.38 11.66
N ILE A 167 -6.73 -6.91 11.72
CA ILE A 167 -5.75 -7.14 10.65
C ILE A 167 -5.54 -8.64 10.45
N ARG A 168 -5.30 -9.38 11.54
CA ARG A 168 -5.12 -10.83 11.47
C ARG A 168 -6.33 -11.52 10.85
N THR A 169 -7.54 -11.16 11.31
CA THR A 169 -8.80 -11.68 10.76
C THR A 169 -8.91 -11.38 9.27
N TYR A 170 -8.59 -10.17 8.83
CA TYR A 170 -8.62 -9.80 7.41
C TYR A 170 -7.65 -10.63 6.58
N LEU A 171 -6.41 -10.81 7.04
CA LEU A 171 -5.38 -11.57 6.32
C LEU A 171 -5.70 -13.06 6.25
N ASP A 172 -6.26 -13.64 7.31
CA ASP A 172 -6.64 -15.07 7.34
C ASP A 172 -7.85 -15.39 6.46
N ASN A 173 -8.69 -14.39 6.16
CA ASN A 173 -9.86 -14.54 5.28
C ASN A 173 -9.58 -14.14 3.83
N ALA A 174 -8.31 -14.11 3.40
CA ALA A 174 -7.95 -13.82 2.02
C ALA A 174 -8.60 -14.83 1.05
N PRO A 175 -9.41 -14.38 0.07
CA PRO A 175 -10.24 -15.27 -0.74
C PRO A 175 -9.45 -16.15 -1.72
N ASP A 176 -8.19 -15.84 -1.95
CA ASP A 176 -7.28 -16.58 -2.83
C ASP A 176 -6.44 -17.63 -2.08
N GLY A 177 -6.73 -17.86 -0.79
CA GLY A 177 -6.02 -18.82 0.04
C GLY A 177 -4.63 -18.37 0.51
N GLY A 178 -4.17 -17.17 0.15
CA GLY A 178 -2.91 -16.63 0.68
C GLY A 178 -3.10 -16.04 2.08
N THR A 179 -3.47 -16.86 3.05
CA THR A 179 -3.64 -16.42 4.43
C THR A 179 -2.35 -15.82 5.00
N TYR A 180 -2.41 -15.18 6.17
CA TYR A 180 -1.20 -14.64 6.80
C TYR A 180 -0.13 -15.72 6.94
N ASP A 181 -0.47 -16.91 7.46
CA ASP A 181 0.51 -17.96 7.73
C ASP A 181 1.16 -18.49 6.44
N VAL A 182 0.40 -18.55 5.33
CA VAL A 182 0.94 -18.94 4.01
C VAL A 182 1.96 -17.93 3.50
N ILE A 183 1.70 -16.63 3.67
CA ILE A 183 2.64 -15.58 3.25
C ILE A 183 3.84 -15.54 4.18
N ALA A 184 3.61 -15.55 5.49
CA ALA A 184 4.66 -15.47 6.51
C ALA A 184 5.61 -16.68 6.45
N GLY A 185 5.11 -17.88 6.15
CA GLY A 185 5.95 -19.08 5.95
C GLY A 185 6.86 -19.05 4.72
N ARG A 186 6.78 -18.00 3.89
CA ARG A 186 7.60 -17.81 2.68
C ARG A 186 8.57 -16.64 2.77
N LEU A 187 8.54 -15.85 3.85
CA LEU A 187 9.47 -14.75 4.09
C LEU A 187 10.87 -15.26 4.46
#